data_AF-A0A9P3BEV1-F1
#
_entry.id   AF-A0A9P3BEV1-F1
#
_cell.length_a   1.000
_cell.length_b   1.000
_cell.length_c   1.000
_cell.angle_alpha   90.00
_cell.angle_beta   90.00
_cell.angle_gamma   90.00
#
_symmetry.space_group_name_H-M   'P 1'
#
loop_
_entity.id
_entity.type
_entity.pdbx_description
1 polymer ?
#
loop_
_entity_poly.entity_id
_entity_poly.type
_entity_poly.pdbx_seq_one_letter_code
_entity_poly.pdbx_strand_id
1 'polypeptide(L)'
;MTLLMAGIRMFLHQTVRPSIAHQTFYQHEMDWLAIEVTLDPDFKKFSEQKPLPVWALYGGHSADACKAPLPSEQNAVKSTKLLEKRARIADICQWECPSTEMAQNLAISIESVANVWLPESTVQEFQWCVVVDLGERKEKPTFCLAYSSKRKRWEFRKEERQRLESALSLWLYYDKSVRSKRFTKNFERSLLLLGLSQNSDVLFKVLQQRMGKGAMAKLCFVKPFLQTDANEGEDDDYNEDYEEEESVFSKPEKKSCKRNRIVGIYNGGGLQSPTFYQENTATGQDRELVVKLIRPRLHTFRSAGRYPTTLNNYIPGALSTMNLVQLYAQHIFLAFAWAFVDKFQSDLRVPKNAFEEDSLEDLEQLASRVELTHLGDIQDIILCLLSPLIHFGVLGMERMIADPEALRPWVSQTRENPTSRS
;
A
#
# COMPACT_ATOMS: atom_id res chain seq x y z
N MET A 1 29.90 22.67 -7.46
CA MET A 1 28.86 21.65 -7.30
C MET A 1 28.64 20.84 -8.58
N THR A 2 28.37 21.49 -9.72
CA THR A 2 28.30 20.86 -11.05
C THR A 2 29.52 20.01 -11.38
N LEU A 3 30.71 20.39 -10.90
CA LEU A 3 31.96 19.66 -11.11
C LEU A 3 32.05 18.31 -10.38
N LEU A 4 31.48 18.16 -9.18
CA LEU A 4 31.48 16.88 -8.46
C LEU A 4 30.53 15.90 -9.14
N MET A 5 29.31 16.34 -9.45
CA MET A 5 28.34 15.56 -10.21
C MET A 5 28.84 15.24 -11.62
N ALA A 6 29.46 16.20 -12.30
CA ALA A 6 30.09 15.97 -13.59
C ALA A 6 31.27 15.00 -13.47
N GLY A 7 32.07 15.07 -12.40
CA GLY A 7 33.16 14.13 -12.12
C GLY A 7 32.66 12.71 -11.85
N ILE A 8 31.61 12.55 -11.04
CA ILE A 8 30.96 11.27 -10.78
C ILE A 8 30.36 10.74 -12.09
N ARG A 9 29.58 11.54 -12.82
CA ARG A 9 29.01 11.14 -14.12
C ARG A 9 30.10 10.78 -15.12
N MET A 10 31.14 11.59 -15.23
CA MET A 10 32.27 11.31 -16.12
C MET A 10 32.95 10.00 -15.72
N PHE A 11 33.17 9.75 -14.44
CA PHE A 11 33.72 8.48 -13.95
C PHE A 11 32.79 7.30 -14.26
N LEU A 12 31.49 7.42 -13.98
CA LEU A 12 30.49 6.40 -14.29
C LEU A 12 30.42 6.10 -15.80
N HIS A 13 30.48 7.13 -16.66
CA HIS A 13 30.48 6.97 -18.11
C HIS A 13 31.83 6.54 -18.70
N GLN A 14 32.94 6.75 -17.99
CA GLN A 14 34.28 6.28 -18.37
C GLN A 14 34.51 4.80 -18.02
N THR A 15 33.72 4.23 -17.11
CA THR A 15 33.73 2.77 -16.92
C THR A 15 33.28 2.09 -18.20
N VAL A 16 34.17 1.25 -18.76
CA VAL A 16 34.08 0.67 -20.10
C VAL A 16 32.74 -0.04 -20.28
N ARG A 17 31.85 0.62 -21.04
CA ARG A 17 30.49 0.18 -21.40
C ARG A 17 29.67 -0.25 -20.17
N PRO A 18 28.77 0.61 -19.61
CA PRO A 18 27.63 0.05 -18.90
C PRO A 18 27.04 -0.99 -19.83
N SER A 19 26.99 -2.26 -19.38
CA SER A 19 26.53 -3.36 -20.22
C SER A 19 25.25 -2.89 -20.90
N ILE A 20 25.05 -3.26 -22.16
CA ILE A 20 23.94 -2.80 -23.01
C ILE A 20 22.55 -3.03 -22.33
N ALA A 21 22.50 -3.80 -21.24
CA ALA A 21 21.39 -4.01 -20.34
C ALA A 21 21.05 -2.83 -19.38
N HIS A 22 21.96 -1.91 -19.08
CA HIS A 22 21.73 -0.81 -18.13
C HIS A 22 21.68 0.54 -18.84
N GLN A 23 20.51 0.89 -19.38
CA GLN A 23 20.19 2.30 -19.57
C GLN A 23 19.97 2.91 -18.18
N THR A 24 21.05 3.31 -17.51
CA THR A 24 20.95 4.08 -16.27
C THR A 24 20.16 5.34 -16.59
N PHE A 25 18.95 5.43 -16.04
CA PHE A 25 18.11 6.61 -16.24
C PHE A 25 18.75 7.77 -15.49
N TYR A 26 18.91 8.92 -16.13
CA TYR A 26 19.62 10.08 -15.55
C TYR A 26 19.07 10.51 -14.16
N GLN A 27 17.78 10.27 -13.92
CA GLN A 27 17.09 10.56 -12.65
C GLN A 27 17.28 9.48 -11.57
N HIS A 28 18.06 8.43 -11.82
CA HIS A 28 18.26 7.31 -10.89
C HIS A 28 19.71 6.80 -10.89
N GLU A 29 20.66 7.59 -11.41
CA GLU A 29 22.08 7.24 -11.42
C GLU A 29 22.61 6.97 -10.01
N MET A 30 22.16 7.76 -9.03
CA MET A 30 22.56 7.62 -7.63
C MET A 30 21.88 6.42 -6.94
N ASP A 31 20.65 6.08 -7.34
CA ASP A 31 19.96 4.88 -6.85
C ASP A 31 20.68 3.61 -7.32
N TRP A 32 21.04 3.57 -8.61
CA TRP A 32 21.86 2.51 -9.17
C TRP A 32 23.20 2.40 -8.44
N LEU A 33 23.93 3.50 -8.27
CA LEU A 33 25.21 3.50 -7.56
C LEU A 33 25.08 2.99 -6.12
N ALA A 34 24.01 3.37 -5.41
CA ALA A 34 23.75 2.90 -4.05
C ALA A 34 23.51 1.38 -4.02
N ILE A 35 22.74 0.86 -4.98
CA ILE A 35 22.47 -0.57 -5.14
C ILE A 35 23.76 -1.34 -5.42
N GLU A 36 24.54 -0.93 -6.41
CA GLU A 36 25.78 -1.61 -6.79
C GLU A 36 26.75 -1.68 -5.61
N VAL A 37 27.01 -0.55 -4.96
CA VAL A 37 27.98 -0.46 -3.85
C VAL A 37 27.53 -1.24 -2.61
N THR A 38 26.23 -1.47 -2.43
CA THR A 38 25.69 -2.11 -1.23
C THR A 38 25.37 -3.58 -1.42
N LEU A 39 24.81 -3.95 -2.58
CA LEU A 39 24.30 -5.29 -2.85
C LEU A 39 25.29 -6.17 -3.63
N ASP A 40 26.22 -5.59 -4.41
CA ASP A 40 27.31 -6.34 -5.09
C ASP A 40 28.70 -5.83 -4.65
N PRO A 41 29.25 -6.31 -3.51
CA PRO A 41 30.58 -5.92 -3.06
C PRO A 41 31.71 -6.35 -4.02
N ASP A 42 31.44 -7.32 -4.92
CA ASP A 42 32.38 -7.87 -5.90
C ASP A 42 32.30 -7.18 -7.27
N PHE A 43 31.59 -6.05 -7.38
CA PHE A 43 31.37 -5.25 -8.61
C PHE A 43 32.63 -5.03 -9.47
N LYS A 44 33.84 -5.10 -8.89
CA LYS A 44 35.11 -5.07 -9.65
C LYS A 44 35.21 -6.17 -10.71
N LYS A 45 34.42 -7.25 -10.62
CA LYS A 45 34.34 -8.33 -11.61
C LYS A 45 33.07 -8.17 -12.44
N PHE A 46 33.11 -7.26 -13.41
CA PHE A 46 32.04 -7.06 -14.40
C PHE A 46 31.78 -8.34 -15.21
N SER A 47 30.95 -9.23 -14.67
CA SER A 47 30.38 -10.36 -15.42
C SER A 47 29.10 -9.88 -16.07
N GLU A 48 29.02 -9.94 -17.40
CA GLU A 48 27.87 -9.53 -18.21
C GLU A 48 26.58 -10.36 -17.93
N GLN A 49 26.62 -11.33 -17.01
CA GLN A 49 25.55 -12.32 -16.83
C GLN A 49 24.84 -12.30 -15.47
N LYS A 50 25.22 -11.44 -14.51
CA LYS A 50 24.52 -11.42 -13.22
C LYS A 50 23.16 -10.70 -13.33
N PRO A 51 22.07 -11.27 -12.78
CA PRO A 51 20.80 -10.57 -12.68
C PRO A 51 20.95 -9.32 -11.81
N LEU A 52 20.14 -8.31 -12.13
CA LEU A 52 20.08 -7.06 -11.39
C LEU A 52 19.73 -7.32 -9.92
N PRO A 53 20.43 -6.69 -8.95
CA PRO A 53 20.02 -6.76 -7.56
C PRO A 53 18.58 -6.27 -7.41
N VAL A 54 17.76 -7.09 -6.79
CA VAL A 54 16.34 -6.79 -6.61
C VAL A 54 16.19 -5.92 -5.37
N TRP A 55 15.47 -4.81 -5.50
CA TRP A 55 14.97 -4.01 -4.39
C TRP A 55 13.52 -3.64 -4.72
N ALA A 56 12.63 -4.58 -4.45
CA ALA A 56 11.29 -4.53 -4.98
C ALA A 56 10.23 -4.45 -3.88
N LEU A 57 9.15 -3.75 -4.21
CA LEU A 57 7.92 -3.73 -3.46
C LEU A 57 6.80 -4.17 -4.39
N TYR A 58 6.14 -5.27 -4.06
CA TYR A 58 5.00 -5.77 -4.83
C TYR A 58 4.15 -6.68 -3.95
N GLY A 59 2.88 -6.77 -4.31
CA GLY A 59 1.94 -7.66 -3.66
C GLY A 59 1.50 -7.20 -2.28
N GLY A 60 0.87 -8.14 -1.56
CA GLY A 60 0.41 -7.93 -0.20
C GLY A 60 1.33 -8.60 0.82
N HIS A 61 1.56 -7.93 1.94
CA HIS A 61 2.33 -8.45 3.08
C HIS A 61 1.47 -8.52 4.34
N SER A 62 1.74 -9.48 5.22
CA SER A 62 0.98 -9.61 6.47
C SER A 62 1.04 -8.32 7.29
N ALA A 63 -0.05 -7.95 7.96
CA ALA A 63 -0.08 -6.84 8.91
C ALA A 63 0.99 -6.99 10.01
N ASP A 64 1.25 -8.22 10.45
CA ASP A 64 2.32 -8.50 11.43
C ASP A 64 3.71 -8.17 10.89
N ALA A 65 3.87 -8.13 9.57
CA ALA A 65 5.13 -7.77 8.95
C ALA A 65 5.43 -6.27 9.01
N CYS A 66 4.43 -5.44 9.34
CA CYS A 66 4.59 -4.00 9.56
C CYS A 66 5.14 -3.65 10.94
N LYS A 67 5.10 -4.59 11.89
CA LYS A 67 5.61 -4.40 13.25
C LYS A 67 7.13 -4.28 13.22
N ALA A 68 7.67 -3.37 14.04
CA ALA A 68 9.11 -3.27 14.21
C ALA A 68 9.67 -4.63 14.70
N PRO A 69 10.75 -5.15 14.10
CA PRO A 69 11.35 -6.40 14.53
C PRO A 69 11.85 -6.26 15.96
N LEU A 70 11.75 -7.34 16.73
CA LEU A 70 12.41 -7.41 18.02
C LEU A 70 13.93 -7.23 17.83
N PRO A 71 14.67 -6.75 18.85
CA PRO A 71 16.13 -6.62 18.76
C PRO A 71 16.83 -7.93 18.34
N SER A 72 16.27 -9.08 18.69
CA SER A 72 16.73 -10.42 18.32
C SER A 72 16.49 -10.79 16.84
N GLU A 73 15.64 -10.05 16.12
CA GLU A 73 15.19 -10.34 14.76
C GLU A 73 15.74 -9.34 13.72
N GLN A 74 16.78 -8.57 14.06
CA GLN A 74 17.39 -7.57 13.18
C GLN A 74 18.14 -8.21 11.99
N ASN A 75 17.39 -8.82 11.08
CA ASN A 75 17.87 -9.42 9.83
C ASN A 75 17.92 -8.41 8.67
N ALA A 76 17.45 -7.17 8.88
CA ALA A 76 17.34 -6.09 7.89
C ALA A 76 18.65 -5.31 7.66
N VAL A 77 19.79 -6.00 7.70
CA VAL A 77 21.12 -5.37 7.69
C VAL A 77 21.45 -4.81 6.30
N LYS A 78 21.10 -5.51 5.21
CA LYS A 78 21.42 -5.03 3.85
C LYS A 78 20.47 -3.92 3.44
N SER A 79 19.20 -4.06 3.75
CA SER A 79 18.14 -3.12 3.40
C SER A 79 18.33 -1.77 4.06
N THR A 80 18.62 -1.76 5.36
CA THR A 80 18.86 -0.53 6.13
C THR A 80 20.14 0.15 5.66
N LYS A 81 21.22 -0.63 5.45
CA LYS A 81 22.49 -0.12 4.92
C LYS A 81 22.34 0.50 3.53
N LEU A 82 21.50 -0.08 2.66
CA LEU A 82 21.24 0.47 1.33
C LEU A 82 20.55 1.83 1.41
N LEU A 83 19.52 1.95 2.25
CA LEU A 83 18.80 3.22 2.46
C LEU A 83 19.74 4.31 3.00
N GLU A 84 20.56 3.98 4.00
CA GLU A 84 21.54 4.90 4.57
C GLU A 84 22.62 5.30 3.56
N LYS A 85 23.10 4.35 2.76
CA LYS A 85 24.10 4.60 1.73
C LYS A 85 23.54 5.54 0.66
N ARG A 86 22.31 5.29 0.18
CA ARG A 86 21.61 6.16 -0.77
C ARG A 86 21.44 7.56 -0.19
N ALA A 87 20.92 7.69 1.03
CA ALA A 87 20.77 8.98 1.71
C ALA A 87 22.09 9.77 1.79
N ARG A 88 23.19 9.09 2.16
CA ARG A 88 24.52 9.71 2.21
C ARG A 88 25.03 10.14 0.83
N ILE A 89 24.82 9.33 -0.21
CA ILE A 89 25.17 9.71 -1.59
C ILE A 89 24.38 10.94 -2.00
N ALA A 90 23.08 10.98 -1.71
CA ALA A 90 22.23 12.11 -2.03
C ALA A 90 22.69 13.39 -1.32
N ASP A 91 23.05 13.32 -0.03
CA ASP A 91 23.55 14.47 0.75
C ASP A 91 24.89 15.00 0.21
N ILE A 92 25.85 14.10 -0.07
CA ILE A 92 27.17 14.47 -0.65
C ILE A 92 26.99 15.11 -2.03
N CYS A 93 26.11 14.55 -2.85
CA CYS A 93 25.90 14.99 -4.22
C CYS A 93 24.90 16.15 -4.32
N GLN A 94 24.24 16.52 -3.22
CA GLN A 94 23.08 17.41 -3.17
C GLN A 94 22.07 17.03 -4.27
N TRP A 95 21.79 15.74 -4.34
CA TRP A 95 20.97 15.17 -5.40
C TRP A 95 19.50 15.18 -5.00
N GLU A 96 18.68 15.86 -5.78
CA GLU A 96 17.23 15.82 -5.69
C GLU A 96 16.68 14.78 -6.66
N CYS A 97 15.78 13.93 -6.16
CA CYS A 97 15.19 12.85 -6.93
C CYS A 97 13.70 13.10 -7.19
N PRO A 98 13.09 12.43 -8.18
CA PRO A 98 11.65 12.57 -8.44
C PRO A 98 10.74 12.20 -7.25
N SER A 99 11.24 11.48 -6.24
CA SER A 99 10.49 11.12 -5.04
C SER A 99 10.69 12.07 -3.86
N THR A 100 11.53 13.12 -3.95
CA THR A 100 11.80 14.03 -2.83
C THR A 100 10.53 14.71 -2.31
N GLU A 101 9.73 15.29 -3.20
CA GLU A 101 8.46 15.95 -2.82
C GLU A 101 7.49 14.95 -2.17
N MET A 102 7.30 13.78 -2.80
CA MET A 102 6.38 12.77 -2.27
C MET A 102 6.84 12.20 -0.92
N ALA A 103 8.15 12.07 -0.69
CA ALA A 103 8.70 11.64 0.60
C ALA A 103 8.41 12.67 1.70
N GLN A 104 8.51 13.96 1.39
CA GLN A 104 8.15 15.03 2.31
C GLN A 104 6.65 15.02 2.61
N ASN A 105 5.81 14.86 1.60
CA ASN A 105 4.36 14.78 1.74
C ASN A 105 3.93 13.56 2.58
N LEU A 106 4.56 12.41 2.34
CA LEU A 106 4.39 11.21 3.15
C LEU A 106 4.77 11.45 4.62
N ALA A 107 5.91 12.09 4.87
CA ALA A 107 6.35 12.41 6.22
C ALA A 107 5.33 13.30 6.94
N ILE A 108 4.85 14.37 6.29
CA ILE A 108 3.84 15.28 6.85
C ILE A 108 2.52 14.55 7.12
N SER A 109 2.12 13.64 6.23
CA SER A 109 0.90 12.82 6.40
C SER A 109 0.97 11.95 7.65
N ILE A 110 2.08 11.23 7.83
CA ILE A 110 2.32 10.38 8.99
C ILE A 110 2.38 11.22 10.28
N GLU A 111 3.09 12.35 10.24
CA GLU A 111 3.14 13.31 11.35
C GLU A 111 1.73 13.81 11.72
N SER A 112 0.90 14.11 10.72
CA SER A 112 -0.48 14.60 10.94
C SER A 112 -1.34 13.56 11.66
N VAL A 113 -1.28 12.30 11.24
CA VAL A 113 -2.02 11.20 11.89
C VAL A 113 -1.48 10.94 13.29
N ALA A 114 -0.15 10.84 13.45
CA ALA A 114 0.47 10.57 14.74
C ALA A 114 0.15 11.66 15.78
N ASN A 115 0.14 12.93 15.37
CA ASN A 115 -0.17 14.04 16.28
C ASN A 115 -1.64 14.11 16.70
N VAL A 116 -2.55 13.50 15.95
CA VAL A 116 -3.97 13.40 16.34
C VAL A 116 -4.20 12.17 17.22
N TRP A 117 -3.60 11.03 16.88
CA TRP A 117 -3.89 9.76 17.54
C TRP A 117 -3.01 9.44 18.76
N LEU A 118 -1.79 9.98 18.88
CA LEU A 118 -0.91 9.67 20.01
C LEU A 118 -1.07 10.62 21.20
N PRO A 119 -1.09 10.09 22.43
CA PRO A 119 -0.88 10.89 23.62
C PRO A 119 0.59 11.36 23.72
N GLU A 120 0.80 12.53 24.31
CA GLU A 120 2.12 13.18 24.47
C GLU A 120 3.12 12.42 25.36
N SER A 121 2.72 11.33 26.03
CA SER A 121 3.38 10.86 27.25
C SER A 121 3.78 9.38 27.32
N THR A 122 3.38 8.52 26.38
CA THR A 122 3.59 7.05 26.55
C THR A 122 4.89 6.53 25.96
N VAL A 123 5.39 7.08 24.85
CA VAL A 123 6.61 6.59 24.17
C VAL A 123 7.38 7.75 23.54
N GLN A 124 8.72 7.70 23.54
CA GLN A 124 9.56 8.72 22.88
C GLN A 124 9.77 8.48 21.38
N GLU A 125 9.74 7.22 20.95
CA GLU A 125 9.95 6.81 19.56
C GLU A 125 8.96 5.71 19.15
N PHE A 126 8.41 5.85 17.95
CA PHE A 126 7.55 4.86 17.30
C PHE A 126 8.25 4.32 16.06
N GLN A 127 8.31 2.99 15.94
CA GLN A 127 8.98 2.31 14.84
C GLN A 127 8.02 1.35 14.14
N TRP A 128 8.12 1.29 12.82
CA TRP A 128 7.39 0.34 11.97
C TRP A 128 8.27 -0.07 10.80
N CYS A 129 7.84 -1.08 10.07
CA CYS A 129 8.57 -1.65 8.95
C CYS A 129 7.71 -1.78 7.71
N VAL A 130 8.38 -1.91 6.58
CA VAL A 130 7.79 -2.35 5.31
C VAL A 130 8.61 -3.53 4.81
N VAL A 131 7.95 -4.58 4.33
CA VAL A 131 8.65 -5.72 3.76
C VAL A 131 9.17 -5.35 2.38
N VAL A 132 10.44 -5.67 2.13
CA VAL A 132 11.08 -5.49 0.83
C VAL A 132 11.64 -6.81 0.34
N ASP A 133 11.54 -7.05 -0.96
CA ASP A 133 12.15 -8.21 -1.61
C ASP A 133 13.54 -7.87 -2.14
N LEU A 134 14.53 -8.68 -1.75
CA LEU A 134 15.91 -8.63 -2.21
C LEU A 134 16.24 -9.70 -3.26
N GLY A 135 15.23 -10.39 -3.80
CA GLY A 135 15.36 -11.47 -4.77
C GLY A 135 15.56 -12.82 -4.10
N GLU A 136 16.60 -12.95 -3.27
CA GLU A 136 16.89 -14.19 -2.53
C GLU A 136 16.12 -14.28 -1.20
N ARG A 137 15.84 -13.13 -0.59
CA ARG A 137 15.24 -13.04 0.74
C ARG A 137 14.40 -11.79 0.89
N LYS A 138 13.47 -11.82 1.84
CA LYS A 138 12.70 -10.64 2.26
C LYS A 138 13.36 -10.00 3.48
N GLU A 139 13.50 -8.69 3.46
CA GLU A 139 13.97 -7.89 4.60
C GLU A 139 12.90 -6.89 5.04
N LYS A 140 13.08 -6.30 6.23
CA LYS A 140 12.14 -5.37 6.86
C LYS A 140 12.87 -4.09 7.31
N PRO A 141 13.21 -3.17 6.40
CA PRO A 141 13.75 -1.87 6.80
C PRO A 141 12.81 -1.17 7.79
N THR A 142 13.40 -0.57 8.82
CA THR A 142 12.68 0.14 9.88
C THR A 142 12.64 1.64 9.60
N PHE A 143 11.48 2.25 9.87
CA PHE A 143 11.27 3.69 9.88
C PHE A 143 10.96 4.13 11.31
N CYS A 144 11.42 5.31 11.70
CA CYS A 144 11.23 5.84 13.04
C CYS A 144 10.58 7.23 13.03
N LEU A 145 9.63 7.44 13.95
CA LEU A 145 9.00 8.72 14.26
C LEU A 145 9.28 9.03 15.73
N ALA A 146 9.72 10.26 16.03
CA ALA A 146 10.09 10.63 17.39
C ALA A 146 9.20 11.75 17.94
N TYR A 147 8.95 11.73 19.24
CA TYR A 147 8.27 12.83 19.91
C TYR A 147 9.28 13.95 20.24
N SER A 148 9.01 15.15 19.72
CA SER A 148 9.83 16.34 19.95
C SER A 148 9.35 17.06 21.19
N SER A 149 10.00 16.84 22.34
CA SER A 149 9.65 17.51 23.60
C SER A 149 9.67 19.04 23.50
N LYS A 150 10.51 19.60 22.62
CA LYS A 150 10.61 21.04 22.38
C LYS A 150 9.37 21.60 21.66
N ARG A 151 8.85 20.86 20.69
CA ARG A 151 7.70 21.28 19.86
C ARG A 151 6.38 20.66 20.31
N LYS A 152 6.42 19.77 21.32
CA LYS A 152 5.30 18.98 21.83
C LYS A 152 4.51 18.29 20.70
N ARG A 153 5.23 17.66 19.78
CA ARG A 153 4.64 17.00 18.62
C ARG A 153 5.52 15.87 18.10
N TRP A 154 4.90 14.88 17.49
CA TRP A 154 5.56 13.83 16.73
C TRP A 154 6.09 14.41 15.41
N GLU A 155 7.38 14.20 15.15
CA GLU A 155 8.03 14.61 13.91
C GLU A 155 9.15 13.65 13.49
N PHE A 156 9.37 13.54 12.20
CA PHE A 156 10.52 12.82 11.67
C PHE A 156 11.80 13.62 11.88
N ARG A 157 12.86 12.93 12.30
CA ARG A 157 14.23 13.44 12.21
C ARG A 157 14.64 13.58 10.74
N LYS A 158 15.66 14.40 10.47
CA LYS A 158 16.15 14.66 9.11
C LYS A 158 16.56 13.36 8.41
N GLU A 159 17.24 12.49 9.13
CA GLU A 159 17.78 11.22 8.65
C GLU A 159 16.66 10.25 8.25
N GLU A 160 15.55 10.23 9.01
CA GLU A 160 14.40 9.39 8.71
C GLU A 160 13.60 9.88 7.50
N ARG A 161 13.50 11.21 7.30
CA ARG A 161 12.92 11.77 6.07
C ARG A 161 13.74 11.37 4.83
N GLN A 162 15.07 11.41 4.94
CA GLN A 162 15.97 10.93 3.87
C GLN A 162 15.84 9.42 3.65
N ARG A 163 15.55 8.64 4.69
CA ARG A 163 15.27 7.20 4.58
C ARG A 163 13.97 6.92 3.81
N LEU A 164 12.90 7.68 4.06
CA LEU A 164 11.66 7.62 3.27
C LEU A 164 11.92 7.95 1.79
N GLU A 165 12.66 9.02 1.52
CA GLU A 165 13.03 9.40 0.16
C GLU A 165 13.83 8.31 -0.54
N SER A 166 14.81 7.74 0.16
CA SER A 166 15.65 6.66 -0.37
C SER A 166 14.81 5.43 -0.74
N ALA A 167 13.85 5.05 0.12
CA ALA A 167 12.97 3.91 -0.15
C ALA A 167 12.13 4.12 -1.42
N LEU A 168 11.48 5.28 -1.53
CA LEU A 168 10.66 5.62 -2.70
C LEU A 168 11.50 5.67 -3.98
N SER A 169 12.67 6.32 -3.93
CA SER A 169 13.56 6.47 -5.10
C SER A 169 14.05 5.12 -5.62
N LEU A 170 14.47 4.23 -4.71
CA LEU A 170 14.96 2.89 -5.06
C LEU A 170 13.86 2.01 -5.66
N TRP A 171 12.63 2.07 -5.15
CA TRP A 171 11.51 1.31 -5.75
C TRP A 171 11.10 1.86 -7.11
N LEU A 172 11.13 3.18 -7.31
CA LEU A 172 10.93 3.78 -8.63
C LEU A 172 12.00 3.35 -9.62
N TYR A 173 13.26 3.31 -9.17
CA TYR A 173 14.37 2.82 -9.99
C TYR A 173 14.17 1.36 -10.41
N TYR A 174 13.85 0.47 -9.46
CA TYR A 174 13.57 -0.94 -9.74
C TYR A 174 12.41 -1.10 -10.74
N ASP A 175 11.32 -0.36 -10.56
CA ASP A 175 10.20 -0.42 -11.49
C ASP A 175 10.61 0.01 -12.91
N LYS A 176 11.42 1.06 -13.00
CA LYS A 176 11.91 1.57 -14.28
C LYS A 176 12.88 0.62 -14.96
N SER A 177 13.71 -0.11 -14.20
CA SER A 177 14.67 -1.07 -14.74
C SER A 177 14.01 -2.35 -15.25
N VAL A 178 12.89 -2.77 -14.64
CA VAL A 178 12.14 -3.97 -15.05
C VAL A 178 11.12 -3.68 -16.18
N ARG A 179 10.74 -2.43 -16.41
CA ARG A 179 9.84 -2.05 -17.52
C ARG A 179 10.45 -2.33 -18.89
N SER A 180 9.92 -3.35 -19.58
CA SER A 180 10.22 -3.57 -21.00
C SER A 180 9.76 -2.38 -21.85
N LYS A 181 10.60 -1.96 -22.80
CA LYS A 181 10.38 -0.83 -23.73
C LYS A 181 9.12 -0.94 -24.60
N ARG A 182 8.38 -2.06 -24.53
CA ARG A 182 7.24 -2.38 -25.41
C ARG A 182 5.85 -2.02 -24.87
N PHE A 183 5.72 -1.43 -23.68
CA PHE A 183 4.40 -1.17 -23.11
C PHE A 183 3.87 0.24 -23.42
N THR A 184 2.70 0.27 -24.04
CA THR A 184 1.96 1.44 -24.49
C THR A 184 1.28 2.19 -23.33
N LYS A 185 1.05 3.49 -23.55
CA LYS A 185 0.52 4.53 -22.63
C LYS A 185 -0.93 4.31 -22.13
N ASN A 186 -1.33 3.09 -21.78
CA ASN A 186 -2.66 2.91 -21.16
C ASN A 186 -2.63 3.44 -19.72
N PHE A 187 -3.72 4.07 -19.29
CA PHE A 187 -3.92 4.53 -17.91
C PHE A 187 -3.95 3.33 -16.97
N GLU A 188 -2.78 2.89 -16.53
CA GLU A 188 -2.67 1.71 -15.69
C GLU A 188 -3.18 2.08 -14.30
N ARG A 189 -4.18 1.32 -13.85
CA ARG A 189 -4.71 1.43 -12.50
C ARG A 189 -3.74 0.82 -11.51
N SER A 190 -3.74 1.36 -10.31
CA SER A 190 -3.02 0.88 -9.15
C SER A 190 -4.01 0.28 -8.15
N LEU A 191 -3.60 -0.79 -7.48
CA LEU A 191 -4.38 -1.51 -6.49
C LEU A 191 -3.62 -1.50 -5.16
N LEU A 192 -4.21 -0.89 -4.15
CA LEU A 192 -3.71 -0.91 -2.78
C LEU A 192 -4.52 -1.93 -1.96
N LEU A 193 -3.91 -3.05 -1.56
CA LEU A 193 -4.54 -4.03 -0.68
C LEU A 193 -4.63 -3.46 0.73
N LEU A 194 -5.83 -3.42 1.30
CA LEU A 194 -6.12 -2.69 2.52
C LEU A 194 -5.92 -3.53 3.79
N GLY A 195 -5.81 -4.85 3.69
CA GLY A 195 -5.58 -5.75 4.82
C GLY A 195 -6.43 -7.01 4.80
N LEU A 196 -6.82 -7.44 6.00
CA LEU A 196 -7.44 -8.75 6.25
C LEU A 196 -8.88 -8.88 5.74
N SER A 197 -9.20 -10.08 5.24
CA SER A 197 -10.54 -10.40 4.72
C SER A 197 -11.60 -10.55 5.80
N GLN A 198 -11.19 -10.87 7.04
CA GLN A 198 -12.07 -11.30 8.14
C GLN A 198 -13.09 -10.25 8.59
N ASN A 199 -12.91 -8.97 8.22
CA ASN A 199 -13.85 -7.89 8.51
C ASN A 199 -14.29 -7.11 7.25
N SER A 200 -14.16 -7.73 6.06
CA SER A 200 -14.51 -7.10 4.78
C SER A 200 -15.96 -6.63 4.72
N ASP A 201 -16.88 -7.44 5.24
CA ASP A 201 -18.30 -7.11 5.32
C ASP A 201 -18.55 -5.87 6.15
N VAL A 202 -17.78 -5.71 7.22
CA VAL A 202 -17.95 -4.61 8.15
C VAL A 202 -17.38 -3.32 7.56
N LEU A 203 -16.19 -3.39 6.95
CA LEU A 203 -15.63 -2.29 6.16
C LEU A 203 -16.62 -1.84 5.08
N PHE A 204 -17.20 -2.78 4.34
CA PHE A 204 -18.21 -2.48 3.33
C PHE A 204 -19.44 -1.77 3.92
N LYS A 205 -20.00 -2.29 5.02
CA LYS A 205 -21.17 -1.70 5.69
C LYS A 205 -20.90 -0.27 6.17
N VAL A 206 -19.77 -0.05 6.83
CA VAL A 206 -19.37 1.29 7.31
C VAL A 206 -19.26 2.26 6.14
N LEU A 207 -18.55 1.87 5.08
CA LEU A 207 -18.42 2.71 3.89
C LEU A 207 -19.76 2.92 3.18
N GLN A 208 -20.62 1.92 3.09
CA GLN A 208 -21.93 2.06 2.43
C GLN A 208 -22.87 3.00 3.18
N GLN A 209 -22.86 2.94 4.52
CA GLN A 209 -23.76 3.74 5.36
C GLN A 209 -23.30 5.19 5.47
N ARG A 210 -21.99 5.41 5.55
CA ARG A 210 -21.43 6.71 5.92
C ARG A 210 -20.71 7.40 4.77
N MET A 211 -20.04 6.64 3.91
CA MET A 211 -19.30 7.22 2.80
C MET A 211 -20.21 7.36 1.58
N GLY A 212 -20.17 8.53 0.96
CA GLY A 212 -20.84 8.77 -0.31
C GLY A 212 -20.37 7.79 -1.40
N LYS A 213 -21.04 7.84 -2.56
CA LYS A 213 -20.77 6.97 -3.73
C LYS A 213 -19.30 6.94 -4.17
N GLY A 214 -18.51 7.96 -3.82
CA GLY A 214 -17.09 8.09 -4.17
C GLY A 214 -16.19 6.99 -3.59
N ALA A 215 -16.19 6.78 -2.26
CA ALA A 215 -15.31 5.77 -1.65
C ALA A 215 -15.70 4.35 -2.08
N MET A 216 -17.01 4.10 -2.19
CA MET A 216 -17.55 2.84 -2.68
C MET A 216 -17.18 2.54 -4.14
N ALA A 217 -16.95 3.57 -4.97
CA ALA A 217 -16.53 3.37 -6.36
C ALA A 217 -15.09 2.88 -6.50
N LYS A 218 -14.27 3.07 -5.45
CA LYS A 218 -12.86 2.68 -5.39
C LYS A 218 -12.63 1.36 -4.67
N LEU A 219 -13.45 1.06 -3.66
CA LEU A 219 -13.39 -0.20 -2.96
C LEU A 219 -13.63 -1.36 -3.95
N CYS A 220 -12.74 -2.33 -3.91
CA CYS A 220 -12.86 -3.57 -4.65
C CYS A 220 -12.46 -4.75 -3.77
N PHE A 221 -12.88 -5.94 -4.18
CA PHE A 221 -12.61 -7.19 -3.49
C PHE A 221 -11.83 -8.10 -4.43
N VAL A 222 -10.66 -8.53 -3.96
CA VAL A 222 -9.69 -9.30 -4.74
C VAL A 222 -9.77 -10.75 -4.29
N LYS A 223 -10.08 -11.67 -5.22
CA LYS A 223 -9.96 -13.11 -4.94
C LYS A 223 -8.48 -13.46 -4.82
N PRO A 224 -8.01 -14.07 -3.72
CA PRO A 224 -6.66 -14.60 -3.67
C PRO A 224 -6.51 -15.73 -4.69
N PHE A 225 -5.35 -15.78 -5.34
CA PHE A 225 -5.03 -16.86 -6.26
C PHE A 225 -4.68 -18.11 -5.45
N LEU A 226 -5.52 -19.13 -5.49
CA LEU A 226 -5.21 -20.45 -4.93
C LEU A 226 -4.59 -21.29 -6.05
N GLN A 227 -3.50 -22.02 -5.77
CA GLN A 227 -2.88 -22.90 -6.77
C GLN A 227 -3.86 -23.94 -7.33
N THR A 228 -4.90 -24.30 -6.58
CA THR A 228 -5.99 -25.17 -7.03
C THR A 228 -6.79 -24.58 -8.20
N ASP A 229 -6.93 -23.25 -8.26
CA ASP A 229 -7.62 -22.56 -9.36
C ASP A 229 -6.86 -22.69 -10.70
N ALA A 230 -5.57 -23.08 -10.69
CA ALA A 230 -4.78 -23.27 -11.89
C ALA A 230 -5.11 -24.59 -12.61
N ASN A 231 -5.55 -25.61 -11.85
CA ASN A 231 -5.89 -26.92 -12.40
C ASN A 231 -7.35 -26.99 -12.91
N GLU A 232 -8.19 -26.02 -12.53
CA GLU A 232 -9.56 -25.87 -13.07
C GLU A 232 -9.56 -25.26 -14.49
N GLY A 233 -8.39 -24.97 -15.07
CA GLY A 233 -8.28 -24.27 -16.36
C GLY A 233 -8.05 -25.14 -17.59
N GLU A 234 -7.76 -26.44 -17.44
CA GLU A 234 -7.35 -27.30 -18.56
C GLU A 234 -8.33 -28.42 -18.93
N ASP A 235 -9.26 -28.81 -18.05
CA ASP A 235 -10.24 -29.89 -18.32
C ASP A 235 -11.68 -29.41 -18.52
N ASP A 236 -11.89 -28.09 -18.57
CA ASP A 236 -13.22 -27.48 -18.63
C ASP A 236 -13.73 -27.32 -20.07
N ASP A 237 -13.89 -28.45 -20.77
CA ASP A 237 -14.91 -28.63 -21.81
C ASP A 237 -16.27 -28.85 -21.11
N TYR A 238 -16.62 -27.94 -20.18
CA TYR A 238 -17.84 -28.03 -19.39
C TYR A 238 -19.06 -27.82 -20.28
N ASN A 239 -19.80 -28.90 -20.47
CA ASN A 239 -21.20 -28.90 -20.90
C ASN A 239 -21.99 -27.80 -20.19
N GLU A 240 -22.65 -26.95 -20.98
CA GLU A 240 -23.47 -25.79 -20.60
C GLU A 240 -24.76 -26.14 -19.80
N ASP A 241 -24.85 -27.32 -19.17
CA ASP A 241 -26.08 -27.80 -18.52
C ASP A 241 -26.06 -27.72 -16.99
N TYR A 242 -25.11 -26.99 -16.39
CA TYR A 242 -25.35 -26.46 -15.05
C TYR A 242 -26.33 -25.31 -15.20
N GLU A 243 -27.61 -25.59 -14.91
CA GLU A 243 -28.63 -24.59 -14.69
C GLU A 243 -28.00 -23.46 -13.88
N GLU A 244 -27.78 -22.32 -14.55
CA GLU A 244 -27.44 -21.06 -13.92
C GLU A 244 -28.55 -20.80 -12.89
N GLU A 245 -28.36 -21.21 -11.64
CA GLU A 245 -28.87 -20.42 -10.55
C GLU A 245 -28.30 -19.03 -10.82
N GLU A 246 -29.16 -18.16 -11.36
CA GLU A 246 -28.89 -16.77 -11.69
C GLU A 246 -28.26 -16.10 -10.47
N SER A 247 -26.95 -16.29 -10.38
CA SER A 247 -26.08 -15.60 -9.46
C SER A 247 -26.19 -14.15 -9.90
N VAL A 248 -27.03 -13.40 -9.18
CA VAL A 248 -27.32 -11.97 -9.34
C VAL A 248 -26.05 -11.10 -9.33
N PHE A 249 -24.87 -11.71 -9.15
CA PHE A 249 -23.57 -11.17 -9.50
C PHE A 249 -23.37 -11.18 -11.01
N SER A 250 -23.85 -10.12 -11.66
CA SER A 250 -23.44 -9.77 -13.01
C SER A 250 -21.95 -10.03 -13.28
N LYS A 251 -21.63 -10.57 -14.47
CA LYS A 251 -20.28 -10.93 -14.91
C LYS A 251 -19.21 -9.97 -14.34
N PRO A 252 -18.21 -10.47 -13.59
CA PRO A 252 -17.18 -9.62 -13.00
C PRO A 252 -16.51 -8.82 -14.12
N GLU A 253 -16.47 -7.49 -13.97
CA GLU A 253 -15.72 -6.65 -14.90
C GLU A 253 -14.24 -7.02 -14.77
N LYS A 254 -13.71 -7.73 -15.77
CA LYS A 254 -12.27 -8.03 -15.86
C LYS A 254 -11.53 -6.70 -16.00
N LYS A 255 -11.00 -6.21 -14.87
CA LYS A 255 -10.14 -5.04 -14.80
C LYS A 255 -8.73 -5.54 -14.53
N SER A 256 -7.84 -5.35 -15.50
CA SER A 256 -6.43 -5.72 -15.35
C SER A 256 -5.69 -4.62 -14.58
N CYS A 257 -4.97 -5.02 -13.53
CA CYS A 257 -3.97 -4.18 -12.86
C CYS A 257 -2.60 -4.85 -13.09
N LYS A 258 -1.58 -4.06 -13.41
CA LYS A 258 -0.22 -4.62 -13.53
C LYS A 258 0.31 -4.98 -12.16
N ARG A 259 1.04 -6.09 -12.05
CA ARG A 259 1.52 -6.65 -10.78
C ARG A 259 2.36 -5.67 -9.94
N ASN A 260 3.26 -4.92 -10.57
CA ASN A 260 4.07 -3.87 -9.95
C ASN A 260 3.24 -2.68 -9.43
N ARG A 261 1.97 -2.59 -9.80
CA ARG A 261 1.01 -1.61 -9.30
C ARG A 261 0.03 -2.21 -8.30
N ILE A 262 0.32 -3.41 -7.82
CA ILE A 262 -0.37 -4.04 -6.69
C ILE A 262 0.59 -4.00 -5.52
N VAL A 263 0.26 -3.24 -4.49
CA VAL A 263 0.97 -3.20 -3.21
C VAL A 263 -0.06 -3.21 -2.08
N GLY A 264 0.34 -3.49 -0.84
CA GLY A 264 -0.57 -3.34 0.30
C GLY A 264 -0.37 -4.39 1.38
N ILE A 265 -1.36 -4.50 2.25
CA ILE A 265 -1.36 -5.41 3.39
C ILE A 265 -2.34 -6.56 3.12
N TYR A 266 -1.90 -7.79 3.38
CA TYR A 266 -2.65 -9.04 3.18
C TYR A 266 -1.99 -10.22 3.91
N ASN A 267 -2.77 -11.04 4.65
CA ASN A 267 -2.22 -12.16 5.43
C ASN A 267 -2.27 -13.54 4.75
N GLY A 268 -2.84 -13.71 3.56
CA GLY A 268 -3.09 -15.06 3.01
C GLY A 268 -1.99 -15.62 2.09
N GLY A 269 -0.73 -15.53 2.53
CA GLY A 269 0.41 -15.99 1.73
C GLY A 269 0.77 -14.99 0.64
N GLY A 270 1.91 -14.33 0.78
CA GLY A 270 2.27 -13.19 -0.06
C GLY A 270 2.23 -13.53 -1.56
N LEU A 271 1.70 -12.61 -2.37
CA LEU A 271 1.89 -12.63 -3.81
C LEU A 271 3.40 -12.78 -4.08
N GLN A 272 3.80 -13.81 -4.82
CA GLN A 272 5.21 -14.09 -5.10
C GLN A 272 5.86 -12.99 -5.96
N SER A 273 7.19 -13.03 -6.11
CA SER A 273 7.95 -12.03 -6.88
C SER A 273 7.62 -12.04 -8.36
N PRO A 274 7.59 -10.89 -9.07
CA PRO A 274 7.55 -10.88 -10.52
C PRO A 274 8.64 -11.75 -11.16
N THR A 275 9.83 -11.83 -10.56
CA THR A 275 10.95 -12.65 -11.03
C THR A 275 10.67 -14.14 -10.96
N PHE A 276 9.97 -14.62 -9.93
CA PHE A 276 9.61 -16.04 -9.77
C PHE A 276 8.81 -16.59 -10.96
N TYR A 277 7.98 -15.76 -11.60
CA TYR A 277 7.16 -16.18 -12.74
C TYR A 277 7.90 -15.99 -14.06
N GLN A 278 8.83 -15.04 -14.15
CA GLN A 278 9.68 -14.89 -15.33
C GLN A 278 10.54 -16.15 -15.58
N GLU A 279 10.99 -16.81 -14.50
CA GLU A 279 11.77 -18.04 -14.59
C GLU A 279 10.91 -19.28 -14.90
N ASN A 280 9.63 -19.28 -14.50
CA ASN A 280 8.76 -20.46 -14.61
C ASN A 280 7.80 -20.44 -15.82
N THR A 281 7.60 -19.33 -16.51
CA THR A 281 6.65 -19.25 -17.64
C THR A 281 7.39 -19.16 -18.98
N ALA A 282 7.72 -20.31 -19.56
CA ALA A 282 8.29 -20.41 -20.91
C ALA A 282 7.30 -19.97 -22.02
N THR A 283 6.01 -19.97 -21.72
CA THR A 283 4.91 -19.59 -22.61
C THR A 283 4.39 -18.21 -22.20
N GLY A 284 4.44 -17.23 -23.11
CA GLY A 284 4.14 -15.81 -22.81
C GLY A 284 2.70 -15.48 -22.38
N GLN A 285 1.84 -16.46 -22.13
CA GLN A 285 0.43 -16.28 -21.75
C GLN A 285 0.20 -16.13 -20.24
N ASP A 286 1.05 -16.69 -19.38
CA ASP A 286 0.94 -16.57 -17.91
C ASP A 286 1.46 -15.25 -17.33
N ARG A 287 1.89 -14.33 -18.21
CA ARG A 287 2.44 -13.03 -17.81
C ARG A 287 1.38 -12.04 -17.35
N GLU A 288 0.12 -12.28 -17.66
CA GLU A 288 -1.01 -11.52 -17.13
C GLU A 288 -1.56 -12.24 -15.91
N LEU A 289 -1.11 -11.82 -14.72
CA LEU A 289 -1.85 -12.09 -13.50
C LEU A 289 -3.26 -11.49 -13.65
N VAL A 290 -4.22 -12.35 -13.99
CA VAL A 290 -5.63 -11.98 -14.01
C VAL A 290 -6.08 -11.90 -12.56
N VAL A 291 -5.91 -10.72 -11.97
CA VAL A 291 -6.66 -10.39 -10.75
C VAL A 291 -8.13 -10.35 -11.15
N LYS A 292 -8.89 -11.40 -10.81
CA LYS A 292 -10.36 -11.38 -10.88
C LYS A 292 -10.83 -10.35 -9.85
N LEU A 293 -10.88 -9.09 -10.26
CA LEU A 293 -11.39 -7.99 -9.48
C LEU A 293 -12.92 -8.10 -9.45
N ILE A 294 -13.45 -8.53 -8.31
CA ILE A 294 -14.86 -8.30 -8.04
C ILE A 294 -14.95 -6.86 -7.57
N ARG A 295 -15.27 -5.96 -8.51
CA ARG A 295 -15.88 -4.71 -8.08
C ARG A 295 -17.23 -5.11 -7.48
N PRO A 296 -17.54 -4.78 -6.22
CA PRO A 296 -18.92 -4.79 -5.81
C PRO A 296 -19.59 -3.83 -6.78
N ARG A 297 -20.44 -4.34 -7.68
CA ARG A 297 -21.36 -3.44 -8.35
C ARG A 297 -22.05 -2.74 -7.19
N LEU A 298 -22.06 -1.41 -7.23
CA LEU A 298 -23.02 -0.58 -6.52
C LEU A 298 -24.41 -0.96 -7.03
N HIS A 299 -24.80 -2.23 -6.89
CA HIS A 299 -26.17 -2.54 -6.65
C HIS A 299 -26.47 -1.73 -5.41
N THR A 300 -27.28 -0.70 -5.61
CA THR A 300 -28.23 -0.31 -4.60
C THR A 300 -28.85 -1.63 -4.14
N PHE A 301 -28.38 -2.17 -3.01
CA PHE A 301 -29.00 -3.25 -2.28
C PHE A 301 -30.33 -2.68 -1.80
N ARG A 302 -31.26 -2.50 -2.75
CA ARG A 302 -32.49 -1.75 -2.53
C ARG A 302 -33.61 -2.66 -2.07
N SER A 303 -33.45 -3.99 -2.05
CA SER A 303 -34.59 -4.82 -1.63
C SER A 303 -34.34 -6.27 -1.16
N ALA A 304 -33.12 -6.78 -0.99
CA ALA A 304 -32.98 -8.15 -0.47
C ALA A 304 -31.77 -8.26 0.46
N GLY A 305 -32.03 -8.39 1.75
CA GLY A 305 -31.05 -8.48 2.83
C GLY A 305 -30.20 -9.75 2.83
N ARG A 306 -29.64 -10.15 1.69
CA ARG A 306 -28.64 -11.21 1.59
C ARG A 306 -27.32 -10.62 1.11
N TYR A 307 -26.45 -10.34 2.06
CA TYR A 307 -25.03 -10.16 1.79
C TYR A 307 -24.47 -11.46 1.22
N PRO A 308 -23.58 -11.42 0.22
CA PRO A 308 -22.79 -12.59 -0.12
C PRO A 308 -21.99 -12.99 1.12
N THR A 309 -22.36 -14.11 1.75
CA THR A 309 -21.58 -14.81 2.78
C THR A 309 -20.17 -15.20 2.29
N THR A 310 -19.87 -14.95 1.01
CA THR A 310 -18.64 -15.32 0.31
C THR A 310 -17.55 -14.23 0.33
N LEU A 311 -17.81 -13.01 0.83
CA LEU A 311 -16.78 -11.94 0.88
C LEU A 311 -15.66 -12.21 1.89
N ASN A 312 -15.87 -13.12 2.85
CA ASN A 312 -14.86 -13.50 3.84
C ASN A 312 -13.57 -14.07 3.22
N ASN A 313 -13.63 -14.52 1.96
CA ASN A 313 -12.49 -15.04 1.21
C ASN A 313 -11.82 -14.00 0.30
N TYR A 314 -12.34 -12.77 0.25
CA TYR A 314 -11.81 -11.72 -0.61
C TYR A 314 -11.01 -10.68 0.18
N ILE A 315 -9.98 -10.16 -0.45
CA ILE A 315 -9.10 -9.13 0.10
C ILE A 315 -9.67 -7.77 -0.27
N PRO A 316 -9.98 -6.89 0.70
CA PRO A 316 -10.38 -5.54 0.39
C PRO A 316 -9.20 -4.77 -0.23
N GLY A 317 -9.46 -4.02 -1.29
CA GLY A 317 -8.47 -3.21 -1.98
C GLY A 317 -9.05 -1.87 -2.45
N ALA A 318 -8.21 -0.85 -2.54
CA ALA A 318 -8.54 0.43 -3.15
C ALA A 318 -7.97 0.48 -4.58
N LEU A 319 -8.85 0.65 -5.57
CA LEU A 319 -8.47 0.78 -6.97
C LEU A 319 -8.43 2.25 -7.37
N SER A 320 -7.25 2.74 -7.74
CA SER A 320 -7.04 4.16 -8.06
C SER A 320 -6.18 4.36 -9.31
N THR A 321 -6.16 5.59 -9.83
CA THR A 321 -5.34 6.01 -10.98
C THR A 321 -4.06 6.74 -10.56
N MET A 322 -3.72 6.66 -9.27
CA MET A 322 -2.50 7.23 -8.70
C MET A 322 -1.23 6.76 -9.42
N ASN A 323 -0.27 7.68 -9.49
CA ASN A 323 1.04 7.37 -10.02
C ASN A 323 1.79 6.40 -9.09
N LEU A 324 2.91 5.85 -9.57
CA LEU A 324 3.60 4.80 -8.83
C LEU A 324 4.26 5.30 -7.53
N VAL A 325 4.78 6.54 -7.53
CA VAL A 325 5.41 7.10 -6.32
C VAL A 325 4.38 7.33 -5.22
N GLN A 326 3.17 7.78 -5.59
CA GLN A 326 2.04 7.90 -4.67
C GLN A 326 1.60 6.54 -4.15
N LEU A 327 1.49 5.53 -5.01
CA LEU A 327 1.13 4.17 -4.60
C LEU A 327 2.12 3.62 -3.56
N TYR A 328 3.42 3.77 -3.79
CA TYR A 328 4.45 3.34 -2.84
C TYR A 328 4.44 4.15 -1.54
N ALA A 329 4.19 5.46 -1.62
CA ALA A 329 4.05 6.29 -0.44
C ALA A 329 2.84 5.89 0.39
N GLN A 330 1.69 5.64 -0.24
CA GLN A 330 0.50 5.13 0.43
C GLN A 330 0.72 3.75 1.04
N HIS A 331 1.53 2.89 0.43
CA HIS A 331 1.89 1.62 1.03
C HIS A 331 2.67 1.80 2.35
N ILE A 332 3.67 2.70 2.38
CA ILE A 332 4.38 3.03 3.63
C ILE A 332 3.41 3.61 4.66
N PHE A 333 2.53 4.53 4.24
CA PHE A 333 1.52 5.14 5.10
C PHE A 333 0.54 4.11 5.69
N LEU A 334 0.06 3.17 4.88
CA LEU A 334 -0.81 2.08 5.29
C LEU A 334 -0.08 1.16 6.28
N ALA A 335 1.17 0.80 6.01
CA ALA A 335 1.99 0.00 6.93
C ALA A 335 2.20 0.70 8.28
N PHE A 336 2.43 2.03 8.26
CA PHE A 336 2.44 2.85 9.46
C PHE A 336 1.10 2.74 10.22
N ALA A 337 -0.03 2.96 9.55
CA ALA A 337 -1.36 2.91 10.19
C ALA A 337 -1.65 1.54 10.82
N TRP A 338 -1.31 0.44 10.13
CA TRP A 338 -1.44 -0.92 10.68
C TRP A 338 -0.59 -1.15 11.92
N ALA A 339 0.71 -0.84 11.86
CA ALA A 339 1.61 -0.99 13.00
C ALA A 339 1.22 -0.08 14.18
N PHE A 340 0.71 1.10 13.85
CA PHE A 340 0.32 2.11 14.83
C PHE A 340 -0.92 1.69 15.60
N VAL A 341 -1.97 1.27 14.90
CA VAL A 341 -3.23 0.85 15.55
C VAL A 341 -3.01 -0.39 16.39
N ASP A 342 -2.24 -1.37 15.89
CA ASP A 342 -1.85 -2.56 16.65
C ASP A 342 -1.18 -2.21 17.99
N LYS A 343 -0.18 -1.32 17.95
CA LYS A 343 0.61 -0.96 19.14
C LYS A 343 -0.19 -0.17 20.17
N PHE A 344 -1.04 0.74 19.70
CA PHE A 344 -1.70 1.71 20.58
C PHE A 344 -3.18 1.45 20.80
N GLN A 345 -3.74 0.33 20.33
CA GLN A 345 -5.18 0.05 20.42
C GLN A 345 -5.83 0.35 21.79
N SER A 346 -5.13 0.14 22.91
CA SER A 346 -5.61 0.44 24.26
C SER A 346 -5.58 1.93 24.64
N ASP A 347 -4.65 2.68 24.05
CA ASP A 347 -4.29 4.06 24.40
C ASP A 347 -4.71 5.07 23.33
N LEU A 348 -5.19 4.56 22.18
CA LEU A 348 -5.71 5.36 21.10
C LEU A 348 -6.80 6.27 21.66
N ARG A 349 -6.61 7.58 21.51
CA ARG A 349 -7.66 8.59 21.68
C ARG A 349 -8.64 8.56 20.50
N VAL A 350 -8.86 7.39 19.92
CA VAL A 350 -9.97 7.20 19.01
C VAL A 350 -11.22 7.28 19.90
N PRO A 351 -12.21 8.10 19.55
CA PRO A 351 -13.42 8.22 20.34
C PRO A 351 -13.94 6.82 20.67
N LYS A 352 -14.14 6.49 21.95
CA LYS A 352 -14.60 5.14 22.38
C LYS A 352 -15.94 4.73 21.74
N ASN A 353 -16.61 5.70 21.13
CA ASN A 353 -17.78 5.56 20.30
C ASN A 353 -17.47 5.97 18.86
N ALA A 354 -16.51 5.34 18.20
CA ALA A 354 -16.11 5.73 16.84
C ALA A 354 -17.15 5.43 15.73
N PHE A 355 -18.41 5.25 16.14
CA PHE A 355 -19.61 5.19 15.31
C PHE A 355 -20.66 6.26 15.67
N GLU A 356 -20.41 7.09 16.69
CA GLU A 356 -21.12 8.37 16.86
C GLU A 356 -20.72 9.31 15.72
N GLU A 357 -21.65 10.12 15.23
CA GLU A 357 -21.48 11.00 14.06
C GLU A 357 -20.17 11.80 14.12
N ASP A 358 -19.83 12.30 15.32
CA ASP A 358 -18.66 13.13 15.59
C ASP A 358 -17.32 12.44 15.28
N SER A 359 -17.24 11.12 15.40
CA SER A 359 -15.98 10.37 15.26
C SER A 359 -15.57 10.08 13.82
N LEU A 360 -16.54 9.95 12.92
CA LEU A 360 -16.28 9.83 11.49
C LEU A 360 -15.92 11.20 10.91
N GLU A 361 -16.53 12.27 11.43
CA GLU A 361 -16.15 13.64 11.09
C GLU A 361 -14.68 13.89 11.45
N ASP A 362 -14.21 13.45 12.62
CA ASP A 362 -12.79 13.52 12.99
C ASP A 362 -11.88 12.77 12.00
N LEU A 363 -12.30 11.59 11.54
CA LEU A 363 -11.56 10.80 10.54
C LEU A 363 -11.55 11.49 9.16
N GLU A 364 -12.67 12.07 8.74
CA GLU A 364 -12.78 12.83 7.49
C GLU A 364 -11.97 14.12 7.53
N GLN A 365 -11.97 14.83 8.67
CA GLN A 365 -11.14 16.01 8.89
C GLN A 365 -9.65 15.63 8.85
N LEU A 366 -9.26 14.53 9.50
CA LEU A 366 -7.90 14.02 9.45
C LEU A 366 -7.50 13.62 8.02
N ALA A 367 -8.39 12.92 7.31
CA ALA A 367 -8.15 12.53 5.92
C ALA A 367 -8.03 13.75 5.00
N SER A 368 -8.83 14.79 5.22
CA SER A 368 -8.73 16.07 4.51
C SER A 368 -7.38 16.76 4.76
N ARG A 369 -6.87 16.74 6.00
CA ARG A 369 -5.52 17.27 6.31
C ARG A 369 -4.42 16.50 5.59
N VAL A 370 -4.55 15.19 5.49
CA VAL A 370 -3.61 14.34 4.75
C VAL A 370 -3.74 14.54 3.24
N GLU A 371 -4.94 14.73 2.71
CA GLU A 371 -5.18 15.03 1.29
C GLU A 371 -4.46 16.31 0.84
N LEU A 372 -4.37 17.33 1.70
CA LEU A 372 -3.62 18.57 1.43
C LEU A 372 -2.12 18.32 1.18
N THR A 373 -1.59 17.16 1.55
CA THR A 373 -0.21 16.77 1.24
C THR A 373 -0.08 16.11 -0.14
N HIS A 374 -1.17 15.87 -0.87
CA HIS A 374 -1.18 15.14 -2.15
C HIS A 374 -0.73 13.67 -2.08
N LEU A 375 -0.73 13.05 -0.88
CA LEU A 375 -0.47 11.62 -0.71
C LEU A 375 -1.53 10.75 -1.43
N GLY A 376 -2.77 11.23 -1.48
CA GLY A 376 -3.91 10.60 -2.11
C GLY A 376 -5.11 11.53 -2.06
N ASP A 377 -6.18 11.20 -2.75
CA ASP A 377 -7.46 11.86 -2.47
C ASP A 377 -8.05 11.34 -1.15
N ILE A 378 -9.00 12.09 -0.63
CA ILE A 378 -9.64 11.81 0.66
C ILE A 378 -10.16 10.37 0.77
N GLN A 379 -10.68 9.77 -0.31
CA GLN A 379 -11.20 8.41 -0.27
C GLN A 379 -10.09 7.37 -0.11
N ASP A 380 -8.97 7.53 -0.81
CA ASP A 380 -7.82 6.64 -0.65
C ASP A 380 -7.27 6.72 0.79
N ILE A 381 -7.22 7.92 1.36
CA ILE A 381 -6.74 8.12 2.73
C ILE A 381 -7.68 7.51 3.76
N ILE A 382 -9.00 7.71 3.63
CA ILE A 382 -9.99 7.11 4.54
C ILE A 382 -9.88 5.59 4.51
N LEU A 383 -9.75 4.98 3.32
CA LEU A 383 -9.58 3.54 3.20
C LEU A 383 -8.30 3.05 3.89
N CYS A 384 -7.21 3.82 3.82
CA CYS A 384 -5.96 3.47 4.49
C CYS A 384 -6.06 3.51 6.02
N LEU A 385 -6.80 4.49 6.57
CA LEU A 385 -6.95 4.67 8.01
C LEU A 385 -8.03 3.77 8.62
N LEU A 386 -9.14 3.60 7.91
CA LEU A 386 -10.31 2.87 8.40
C LEU A 386 -10.06 1.37 8.51
N SER A 387 -9.32 0.79 7.56
CA SER A 387 -9.07 -0.66 7.53
C SER A 387 -8.36 -1.18 8.81
N PRO A 388 -7.23 -0.60 9.26
CA PRO A 388 -6.62 -0.94 10.55
C PRO A 388 -7.57 -0.75 11.75
N LEU A 389 -8.30 0.37 11.80
CA LEU A 389 -9.20 0.69 12.93
C LEU A 389 -10.34 -0.33 13.06
N ILE A 390 -10.88 -0.79 11.93
CA ILE A 390 -11.88 -1.85 11.87
C ILE A 390 -11.26 -3.19 12.30
N HIS A 391 -10.05 -3.50 11.83
CA HIS A 391 -9.42 -4.78 12.11
C HIS A 391 -9.19 -4.99 13.60
N PHE A 392 -8.61 -4.00 14.28
CA PHE A 392 -8.29 -4.09 15.71
C PHE A 392 -9.51 -3.80 16.61
N GLY A 393 -10.72 -3.72 16.06
CA GLY A 393 -11.93 -3.50 16.83
C GLY A 393 -11.97 -2.16 17.57
N VAL A 394 -11.04 -1.24 17.24
CA VAL A 394 -10.88 0.06 17.92
C VAL A 394 -12.14 0.91 17.79
N LEU A 395 -12.93 0.69 16.74
CA LEU A 395 -14.17 1.42 16.57
C LEU A 395 -15.31 0.95 17.53
N GLY A 396 -15.12 -0.11 18.33
CA GLY A 396 -16.14 -0.59 19.28
C GLY A 396 -17.25 -1.45 18.65
N MET A 397 -16.93 -2.15 17.56
CA MET A 397 -17.92 -2.89 16.74
C MET A 397 -18.51 -4.14 17.38
N GLU A 398 -17.94 -4.62 18.48
CA GLU A 398 -18.51 -5.75 19.23
C GLU A 398 -19.96 -5.46 19.65
N ARG A 399 -20.31 -4.20 19.93
CA ARG A 399 -21.70 -3.78 20.23
C ARG A 399 -22.64 -3.83 19.02
N MET A 400 -22.16 -3.53 17.81
CA MET A 400 -22.98 -3.56 16.59
C MET A 400 -23.19 -4.96 16.02
N ILE A 401 -22.23 -5.87 16.22
CA ILE A 401 -22.36 -7.27 15.78
C ILE A 401 -23.26 -8.04 16.75
N ALA A 402 -23.20 -7.71 18.05
CA ALA A 402 -24.01 -8.35 19.08
C ALA A 402 -25.49 -7.90 19.09
N ASP A 403 -25.80 -6.71 18.57
CA ASP A 403 -27.18 -6.18 18.54
C ASP A 403 -27.56 -5.69 17.12
N PRO A 404 -28.14 -6.57 16.28
CA PRO A 404 -28.68 -6.19 14.98
C PRO A 404 -29.93 -5.29 15.06
N GLU A 405 -30.58 -5.16 16.23
CA GLU A 405 -31.73 -4.27 16.41
C GLU A 405 -31.31 -2.83 16.69
N ALA A 406 -30.12 -2.60 17.26
CA ALA A 406 -29.50 -1.27 17.35
C ALA A 406 -29.27 -0.61 15.98
N LEU A 407 -29.34 -1.37 14.87
CA LEU A 407 -29.28 -0.89 13.49
C LEU A 407 -30.64 -0.45 12.91
N ARG A 408 -31.75 -0.60 13.64
CA ARG A 408 -33.10 -0.16 13.25
C ARG A 408 -33.61 0.83 14.31
N PRO A 409 -33.37 2.15 14.22
CA PRO A 409 -34.10 3.00 13.26
C PRO A 409 -33.37 4.33 12.92
N TRP A 410 -32.67 4.42 11.78
CA TRP A 410 -32.13 5.71 11.29
C TRP A 410 -32.55 6.03 9.84
N VAL A 411 -33.66 5.44 9.38
CA VAL A 411 -34.21 5.65 8.03
C VAL A 411 -35.60 6.32 8.03
N SER A 412 -36.17 6.63 9.20
CA SER A 412 -37.57 7.09 9.28
C SER A 412 -37.81 8.55 9.69
N GLN A 413 -36.78 9.38 9.93
CA GLN A 413 -37.00 10.74 10.48
C GLN A 413 -36.78 11.93 9.53
N THR A 414 -36.65 11.73 8.22
CA THR A 414 -36.53 12.85 7.24
C THR A 414 -37.72 12.98 6.27
N ARG A 415 -38.94 12.66 6.72
CA ARG A 415 -40.17 13.06 6.02
C ARG A 415 -41.28 13.44 6.98
N GLU A 416 -41.07 14.49 7.78
CA GLU A 416 -42.20 15.33 8.19
C GLU A 416 -42.35 16.46 7.17
N ASN A 417 -43.44 16.38 6.42
CA ASN A 417 -43.89 17.40 5.46
C ASN A 417 -44.11 18.75 6.15
N PRO A 418 -43.62 19.87 5.62
CA PRO A 418 -44.09 21.18 6.01
C PRO A 418 -45.36 21.48 5.22
N THR A 419 -46.52 20.98 5.68
CA THR A 419 -47.81 21.51 5.26
C THR A 419 -48.69 21.76 6.46
N SER A 420 -49.18 23.01 6.53
CA SER A 420 -50.18 23.57 7.46
C SER A 420 -49.67 24.22 8.75
N ARG A 421 -49.58 25.55 8.70
CA ARG A 421 -50.10 26.53 9.68
C ARG A 421 -49.92 27.90 9.01
N SER A 422 -50.97 28.36 8.32
CA SER A 422 -52.06 29.24 8.81
C SER A 422 -51.63 30.70 8.85
#